data_AF-A0A523GLK9-F1
#
_entry.id   AF-A0A523GLK9-F1
#
_cell.length_a   1.000
_cell.length_b   1.000
_cell.length_c   1.000
_cell.angle_alpha   90.00
_cell.angle_beta   90.00
_cell.angle_gamma   90.00
#
_symmetry.space_group_name_H-M   'P 1'
#
loop_
_entity.id
_entity.type
_entity.pdbx_description
1 polymer ?
#
loop_
_entity_poly.entity_id
_entity_poly.type
_entity_poly.pdbx_seq_one_letter_code
_entity_poly.pdbx_strand_id
1 'polypeptide(L)' 'MNSIKTIVLHTWQMIRTVSGDDAYERYLEHWHKYHASEGGQPLDCKTFFDNEQTRKWDGIRRCC' A
#
# COMPACT_ATOMS: atom_id res chain seq x y z
N MET A 1 13.66 -25.75 -15.57
CA MET A 1 12.31 -25.21 -15.87
C MET A 1 11.62 -24.52 -14.69
N ASN A 2 12.17 -24.57 -13.47
CA ASN A 2 11.55 -23.99 -12.26
C ASN A 2 12.06 -22.58 -11.92
N SER A 3 13.33 -22.24 -12.23
CA SER A 3 13.90 -20.91 -11.93
C SER A 3 13.25 -19.77 -12.70
N ILE A 4 12.83 -19.99 -13.94
CA ILE A 4 12.22 -18.92 -14.77
C ILE A 4 10.89 -18.49 -14.15
N LYS A 5 10.10 -19.43 -13.64
CA LYS A 5 8.82 -19.12 -12.96
C LYS A 5 9.05 -18.29 -11.71
N THR A 6 10.05 -18.64 -10.89
CA THR A 6 10.38 -17.90 -9.68
C THR A 6 10.85 -16.47 -10.00
N ILE A 7 11.69 -16.30 -11.02
CA ILE A 7 12.15 -14.97 -11.46
C ILE A 7 10.97 -14.12 -11.94
N VAL A 8 10.05 -14.69 -12.73
CA VAL A 8 8.86 -13.97 -13.20
C VAL A 8 7.96 -13.55 -12.03
N LEU A 9 7.73 -14.43 -11.05
CA LEU A 9 6.92 -14.11 -9.88
C LEU A 9 7.54 -13.01 -9.02
N HIS A 10 8.85 -13.05 -8.79
CA HIS A 10 9.56 -12.03 -8.01
C HIS A 10 9.59 -10.68 -8.73
N THR A 11 9.86 -10.68 -10.03
CA THR A 11 9.81 -9.46 -10.85
C THR A 11 8.40 -8.89 -10.89
N TRP A 12 7.37 -9.73 -10.98
CA TRP A 12 5.98 -9.29 -10.93
C TRP A 12 5.61 -8.66 -9.58
N GLN A 13 6.00 -9.27 -8.46
CA GLN A 13 5.81 -8.68 -7.13
C GLN A 13 6.53 -7.33 -7.01
N MET A 14 7.78 -7.24 -7.46
CA MET A 14 8.54 -5.99 -7.47
C MET A 14 7.85 -4.89 -8.28
N ILE A 15 7.34 -5.22 -9.47
CA ILE A 15 6.59 -4.26 -10.30
C ILE A 15 5.33 -3.80 -9.58
N ARG A 16 4.55 -4.70 -8.96
CA ARG A 16 3.35 -4.34 -8.18
C ARG A 16 3.66 -3.41 -7.01
N THR A 17 4.76 -3.67 -6.31
CA THR A 17 5.21 -2.86 -5.18
C THR A 17 5.70 -1.49 -5.61
N VAL A 18 6.39 -1.39 -6.76
CA VAL A 18 6.87 -0.10 -7.29
C VAL A 18 5.74 0.69 -7.96
N SER A 19 4.78 0.02 -8.61
CA SER A 19 3.62 0.69 -9.21
C SER A 19 2.63 1.19 -8.16
N GLY A 20 2.72 0.71 -6.92
CA GLY A 20 1.78 1.03 -5.85
C GLY A 20 0.43 0.32 -6.01
N ASP A 21 0.40 -0.78 -6.77
CA ASP A 21 -0.81 -1.60 -6.91
C ASP A 21 -1.13 -2.36 -5.61
N ASP A 22 -0.10 -2.60 -4.78
CA ASP A 22 -0.20 -3.14 -3.42
C ASP A 22 -0.27 -2.06 -2.33
N ALA A 23 -0.34 -0.77 -2.68
CA ALA A 23 -0.23 0.32 -1.71
C ALA A 23 -1.37 0.28 -0.68
N TYR A 24 -2.59 -0.04 -1.12
CA TYR A 24 -3.73 -0.17 -0.22
C TYR A 24 -3.61 -1.39 0.70
N GLU A 25 -3.10 -2.53 0.19
CA GLU A 25 -2.87 -3.73 1.00
C GLU A 25 -1.84 -3.45 2.10
N ARG A 26 -0.73 -2.78 1.75
CA ARG A 26 0.30 -2.36 2.70
C ARG A 26 -0.23 -1.35 3.73
N TYR A 27 -1.13 -0.46 3.31
CA TYR A 27 -1.83 0.43 4.23
C TYR A 27 -2.68 -0.34 5.23
N LEU A 28 -3.44 -1.34 4.78
CA LEU A 28 -4.25 -2.17 5.67
C LEU A 28 -3.36 -2.96 6.66
N GLU A 29 -2.27 -3.56 6.20
CA GLU A 29 -1.32 -4.25 7.08
C GLU A 29 -0.74 -3.30 8.15
N HIS A 30 -0.35 -2.09 7.75
CA HIS A 30 0.12 -1.07 8.67
C HIS A 30 -0.98 -0.65 9.65
N TRP A 31 -2.18 -0.38 9.15
CA TRP A 31 -3.32 0.01 9.95
C TRP A 31 -3.68 -1.08 10.98
N HIS A 32 -3.72 -2.35 10.55
CA HIS A 32 -3.99 -3.46 11.44
C HIS A 32 -2.92 -3.63 12.52
N LYS A 33 -1.66 -3.36 12.18
CA LYS A 33 -0.54 -3.50 13.11
C LYS A 33 -0.48 -2.39 14.15
N TYR A 34 -0.82 -1.15 13.79
CA TYR A 34 -0.60 0.02 14.64
C TYR A 34 -1.89 0.69 15.14
N HIS A 35 -2.98 0.65 14.37
CA HIS A 35 -4.22 1.38 14.64
C HIS A 35 -5.41 0.48 15.01
N ALA A 36 -5.33 -0.84 14.79
CA ALA A 36 -6.42 -1.75 15.15
C ALA A 36 -6.75 -1.72 16.66
N SER A 37 -5.74 -1.51 17.52
CA SER A 37 -5.94 -1.38 18.97
C SER A 37 -6.58 -0.07 19.40
N GLU A 38 -6.62 0.94 18.51
CA GLU A 38 -7.18 2.27 18.80
C GLU A 38 -8.70 2.33 18.59
N GLY A 39 -9.32 1.26 18.08
CA GLY A 39 -10.77 1.12 17.95
C GLY A 39 -11.39 1.84 16.73
N GLY A 40 -10.56 2.31 15.80
CA GLY A 40 -11.02 2.88 14.53
C GLY A 40 -11.36 1.83 13.47
N GLN A 41 -11.67 2.29 12.25
CA GLN A 41 -11.72 1.46 11.04
C GLN A 41 -10.72 2.00 10.01
N PRO A 42 -10.13 1.13 9.16
CA PRO A 42 -9.28 1.59 8.08
C PRO A 42 -10.08 2.41 7.08
N LEU A 43 -9.41 3.33 6.38
CA LEU A 43 -9.99 4.04 5.24
C LEU A 43 -10.39 3.05 4.15
N ASP A 44 -11.47 3.37 3.44
CA ASP A 44 -11.79 2.64 2.21
C ASP A 44 -10.77 2.96 1.11
N CYS A 45 -10.68 2.05 0.14
CA CYS A 45 -9.72 2.13 -0.96
C CYS A 45 -9.77 3.46 -1.71
N LYS A 46 -10.96 3.99 -1.99
CA LYS A 46 -11.10 5.25 -2.73
C LYS A 46 -10.60 6.43 -1.90
N THR A 47 -10.99 6.50 -0.63
CA THR A 47 -10.55 7.55 0.29
C THR A 47 -9.04 7.49 0.55
N PHE A 48 -8.45 6.30 0.63
CA PHE A 48 -7.01 6.12 0.70
C PHE A 48 -6.29 6.72 -0.50
N PHE A 49 -6.71 6.39 -1.73
CA PHE A 49 -6.07 6.91 -2.94
C PHE A 49 -6.29 8.41 -3.15
N ASP A 50 -7.46 8.93 -2.77
CA ASP A 50 -7.73 10.38 -2.81
C ASP A 50 -6.79 11.13 -1.86
N ASN A 51 -6.67 10.66 -0.61
CA ASN A 51 -5.71 11.20 0.35
C ASN A 51 -4.27 11.10 -0.14
N GLU A 52 -3.88 9.98 -0.76
CA GLU A 52 -2.51 9.80 -1.27
C GLU A 52 -2.21 10.75 -2.44
N GLN A 53 -3.19 10.99 -3.32
CA GLN A 53 -3.10 12.01 -4.35
C GLN A 53 -2.98 13.40 -3.73
N THR A 54 -3.86 13.76 -2.79
CA THR A 54 -3.77 15.04 -2.07
C THR A 54 -2.40 15.20 -1.42
N ARG A 55 -1.89 14.20 -0.69
CA ARG A 55 -0.55 14.26 -0.05
C ARG A 55 0.57 14.46 -1.07
N LYS A 56 0.48 13.81 -2.23
CA LYS A 56 1.47 13.93 -3.31
C LYS A 56 1.52 15.34 -3.92
N TRP A 57 0.37 16.02 -3.99
CA TRP A 57 0.22 17.32 -4.64
C TRP A 57 0.20 18.51 -3.68
N ASP A 58 -0.21 18.31 -2.43
CA ASP A 58 -0.37 19.35 -1.39
C ASP A 58 0.90 19.52 -0.53
N GLY A 59 1.88 18.63 -0.68
CA GLY A 59 3.21 18.74 -0.03
C GLY A 59 3.23 18.43 1.48
N ILE A 60 2.08 18.21 2.10
CA ILE A 60 1.97 17.85 3.52
C ILE A 60 2.22 16.35 3.70
N ARG A 61 3.45 16.01 4.14
CA ARG A 61 3.83 14.64 4.51
C ARG A 61 3.62 14.40 6.01
N ARG A 62 2.38 14.21 6.43
CA ARG A 62 2.11 13.62 7.75
C ARG A 62 2.08 12.10 7.63
N CYS A 63 2.94 11.46 8.40
CA CYS A 63 2.94 10.03 8.63
C CYS A 63 1.96 9.81 9.80
N CYS A 64 1.00 8.90 9.59
CA CYS A 64 -0.21 8.68 10.39
C CYS A 64 -1.38 9.62 10.03
#